data_AF-A0A934J5I0-F1
#
_entry.id   AF-A0A934J5I0-F1
#
_cell.length_a   1.000
_cell.length_b   1.000
_cell.length_c   1.000
_cell.angle_alpha   90.00
_cell.angle_beta   90.00
_cell.angle_gamma   90.00
#
_symmetry.space_group_name_H-M   'P 1'
#
loop_
_entity.id
_entity.type
_entity.pdbx_description
1 polymer ?
#
loop_
_entity_poly.entity_id
_entity_poly.type
_entity_poly.pdbx_seq_one_letter_code
_entity_poly.pdbx_strand_id
1 'polypeptide(L)' 'MDEKKGMSSTRAKNKYNAGAYDRLYPYVPKGKKAVYEDAARASGMSLNEFITAALEEKIKRDEKKDPQ' A
#
# COMPACT_ATOMS: atom_id res chain seq x y z
N MET A 1 17.09 -12.97 32.57
CA MET A 1 16.49 -13.85 31.53
C MET A 1 15.42 -13.01 30.86
N ASP A 2 15.78 -12.16 29.89
CA ASP A 2 14.90 -11.04 29.48
C ASP A 2 14.78 -10.91 27.95
N GLU A 3 14.71 -12.03 27.23
CA GLU A 3 14.76 -12.05 25.76
C GLU A 3 13.56 -12.70 25.07
N LYS A 4 12.38 -12.75 25.70
CA LYS A 4 11.19 -13.41 25.10
C LYS A 4 9.90 -12.57 25.00
N LYS A 5 9.96 -11.24 25.12
CA LYS A 5 8.74 -10.40 25.02
C LYS A 5 8.51 -9.73 23.65
N GLY A 6 9.53 -9.67 22.79
CA GLY A 6 9.40 -9.02 21.46
C GLY A 6 8.80 -9.90 20.37
N MET A 7 8.99 -11.22 20.42
CA MET A 7 8.67 -12.11 19.29
C MET A 7 7.16 -12.41 19.16
N SER A 8 6.43 -12.43 20.27
CA SER A 8 4.98 -12.71 20.29
C SER A 8 4.14 -11.55 19.75
N SER A 9 4.49 -10.30 20.08
CA SER A 9 3.79 -9.12 19.56
C SER A 9 3.96 -8.99 18.04
N THR A 10 5.16 -9.27 17.51
CA THR A 10 5.43 -9.24 16.07
C THR A 10 4.67 -10.34 15.32
N ARG A 11 4.63 -11.57 15.86
CA ARG A 11 3.87 -12.68 15.26
C ARG A 11 2.36 -12.40 15.23
N ALA A 12 1.81 -11.83 16.30
CA ALA A 12 0.39 -11.47 16.36
C ALA A 12 0.01 -10.39 15.33
N LYS A 13 0.83 -9.33 15.24
CA LYS A 13 0.63 -8.25 14.25
C LYS A 13 0.72 -8.76 12.80
N ASN A 14 1.68 -9.64 12.52
CA ASN A 14 1.83 -10.23 11.19
C ASN A 14 0.63 -11.12 10.81
N LYS A 15 0.09 -11.90 11.76
CA LYS A 15 -1.09 -12.74 11.53
C LYS A 15 -2.35 -11.91 11.25
N TYR A 16 -2.54 -10.82 11.97
CA TYR A 16 -3.65 -9.90 11.72
C TYR A 16 -3.52 -9.22 10.36
N ASN A 17 -2.33 -8.70 10.05
CA ASN A 17 -2.08 -8.02 8.77
C ASN A 17 -2.28 -8.96 7.57
N ALA A 18 -1.85 -10.23 7.67
CA ALA A 18 -1.98 -11.20 6.58
C ALA A 18 -3.43 -11.69 6.34
N GLY A 19 -4.31 -11.58 7.33
CA GLY A 19 -5.72 -11.98 7.18
C GLY A 19 -6.63 -10.87 6.66
N ALA A 20 -6.25 -9.61 6.89
CA ALA A 20 -7.07 -8.45 6.54
C ALA A 20 -6.54 -7.65 5.34
N TYR A 21 -5.25 -7.77 5.00
CA TYR A 21 -4.62 -6.96 3.97
C TYR A 21 -3.67 -7.77 3.09
N ASP A 22 -3.84 -7.66 1.77
CA ASP A 22 -2.81 -8.03 0.81
C ASP A 22 -1.71 -6.98 0.80
N ARG A 23 -0.45 -7.40 0.95
CA ARG A 23 0.69 -6.49 1.04
C ARG A 23 1.26 -6.21 -0.35
N LEU A 24 0.97 -5.04 -0.90
CA LEU A 24 1.61 -4.57 -2.12
C LEU A 24 3.05 -4.12 -1.83
N TYR A 25 4.05 -4.69 -2.53
CA TYR A 25 5.45 -4.25 -2.48
C TYR A 25 5.86 -3.58 -3.81
N PRO A 26 5.45 -2.32 -4.07
CA PRO A 26 5.85 -1.62 -5.27
C PRO A 26 7.32 -1.18 -5.15
N TYR A 27 8.17 -1.66 -6.07
CA TYR A 27 9.50 -1.11 -6.28
C TYR A 27 9.40 0.08 -7.22
N VAL A 28 9.67 1.28 -6.70
CA VAL A 28 9.72 2.51 -7.48
C VAL A 28 11.16 3.01 -7.56
N PRO A 29 11.56 3.64 -8.67
CA PRO A 29 12.88 4.26 -8.78
C PRO A 29 13.12 5.24 -7.63
N LYS A 30 14.38 5.33 -7.17
CA LYS A 30 14.76 6.24 -6.08
C LYS A 30 14.33 7.68 -6.44
N GLY A 31 13.71 8.36 -5.48
CA GLY A 31 13.16 9.72 -5.65
C GLY A 31 11.70 9.77 -6.10
N LYS A 32 11.16 8.75 -6.77
CA LYS A 32 9.73 8.72 -7.15
C LYS A 32 8.80 8.56 -5.96
N LYS A 33 9.24 7.85 -4.91
CA LYS A 33 8.49 7.74 -3.64
C LYS A 33 8.12 9.12 -3.07
N ALA A 34 9.07 10.05 -3.06
CA ALA A 34 8.83 11.41 -2.54
C ALA A 34 7.76 12.15 -3.36
N VAL A 35 7.76 11.98 -4.68
CA VAL A 35 6.75 12.56 -5.58
C VAL A 35 5.37 12.00 -5.27
N TYR A 36 5.25 10.68 -5.04
CA TYR A 36 3.97 10.06 -4.67
C TYR A 36 3.52 10.46 -3.27
N GLU A 37 4.44 10.62 -2.32
CA GLU A 37 4.11 11.10 -0.98
C GLU A 37 3.61 12.54 -0.99
N ASP A 38 4.21 13.40 -1.82
CA ASP A 38 3.77 14.78 -1.96
C ASP A 38 2.41 14.87 -2.66
N ALA A 39 2.20 14.09 -3.72
CA ALA A 39 0.91 13.98 -4.39
C ALA A 39 -0.19 13.43 -3.46
N ALA A 40 0.11 12.40 -2.67
CA ALA A 40 -0.81 11.86 -1.68
C ALA A 40 -1.17 12.91 -0.62
N ARG A 41 -0.17 13.64 -0.11
CA ARG A 41 -0.37 14.73 0.86
C ARG A 41 -1.21 15.87 0.27
N ALA A 42 -0.97 16.25 -0.98
CA ALA A 42 -1.76 17.26 -1.69
C ALA A 42 -3.22 16.83 -1.85
N SER A 43 -3.47 15.53 -2.06
CA SER A 43 -4.81 14.94 -2.11
C SER A 43 -5.41 14.65 -0.73
N GLY A 44 -4.69 14.92 0.37
CA GLY A 44 -5.15 14.64 1.74
C GLY A 44 -5.25 13.14 2.08
N MET A 45 -4.58 12.27 1.31
CA MET A 45 -4.65 10.81 1.43
C MET A 45 -3.33 10.24 1.96
N SER A 46 -3.37 9.06 2.57
CA SER A 46 -2.13 8.31 2.81
C SER A 46 -1.52 7.83 1.48
N LEU A 47 -0.20 7.59 1.47
CA LEU A 47 0.48 7.04 0.30
C LEU A 47 -0.16 5.71 -0.16
N ASN A 48 -0.63 4.89 0.78
CA ASN A 48 -1.28 3.63 0.47
C ASN A 48 -2.64 3.84 -0.22
N GLU A 49 -3.49 4.71 0.33
CA GLU A 49 -4.78 5.06 -0.28
C GLU A 49 -4.59 5.67 -1.67
N PHE A 50 -3.59 6.55 -1.83
CA PHE A 50 -3.28 7.16 -3.12
C PHE A 50 -2.87 6.12 -4.17
N ILE A 51 -2.04 5.14 -3.79
CA ILE A 51 -1.64 4.05 -4.70
C ILE A 51 -2.85 3.18 -5.08
N THR A 52 -3.66 2.77 -4.12
CA THR A 52 -4.85 1.93 -4.38
C THR A 52 -5.86 2.67 -5.25
N ALA A 53 -6.17 3.94 -4.94
CA ALA A 53 -7.08 4.75 -5.73
C ALA A 53 -6.60 4.94 -7.17
N ALA A 54 -5.29 5.18 -7.38
CA ALA A 54 -4.71 5.29 -8.70
C ALA A 54 -4.78 3.97 -9.50
N LEU A 55 -4.63 2.82 -8.83
CA LEU A 55 -4.82 1.50 -9.45
C LEU A 55 -6.28 1.28 -9.86
N GLU A 56 -7.23 1.57 -8.96
CA GLU A 56 -8.67 1.44 -9.25
C GLU A 56 -9.13 2.36 -10.38
N GLU A 57 -8.67 3.62 -10.40
CA GLU A 57 -8.94 4.55 -11.49
C GLU A 57 -8.41 4.02 -12.82
N LYS A 58 -7.19 3.46 -12.81
CA LYS A 58 -6.58 2.88 -14.01
C LYS A 58 -7.36 1.65 -14.51
N ILE A 59 -7.76 0.75 -13.62
CA ILE A 59 -8.60 -0.41 -13.96
C ILE A 59 -9.90 0.06 -14.61
N LYS A 60 -10.63 1.00 -13.97
CA LYS A 60 -11.89 1.54 -14.50
C LYS A 60 -11.72 2.23 -15.85
N ARG A 61 -10.59 2.92 -16.06
CA ARG A 61 -10.29 3.58 -17.33
C ARG A 61 -9.97 2.58 -18.43
N ASP A 62 -9.22 1.53 -18.11
CA ASP A 62 -8.84 0.50 -19.08
C ASP A 62 -10.04 -0.40 -19.41
N GLU A 63 -10.91 -0.73 -18.44
CA GLU A 63 -12.20 -1.42 -18.68
C GLU A 63 -13.12 -0.66 -19.66
N LYS A 64 -13.17 0.67 -19.56
CA LYS A 64 -13.98 1.50 -20.48
C LYS A 64 -13.39 1.60 -21.88
N LYS A 65 -12.11 1.22 -22.06
CA LYS A 65 -11.39 1.37 -23.33
C LYS A 65 -11.45 0.12 -24.20
N ASP A 66 -11.95 -0.99 -23.66
CA ASP A 66 -12.14 -2.25 -24.36
C ASP A 66 -13.65 -2.60 -24.39
N PRO A 67 -14.49 -1.90 -25.18
CA PRO A 67 -15.71 -2.51 -25.65
C PRO A 67 -15.31 -3.52 -26.74
N GLN A 68 -15.24 -4.81 -26.37
CA GLN A 68 -15.37 -5.90 -27.35
C GLN A 68 -16.72 -5.80 -28.07
#